data_AF-A0A7C3SD48-F1
#
_entry.id   AF-A0A7C3SD48-F1
#
_cell.length_a   1.000
_cell.length_b   1.000
_cell.length_c   1.000
_cell.angle_alpha   90.00
_cell.angle_beta   90.00
_cell.angle_gamma   90.00
#
_symmetry.space_group_name_H-M   'P 1'
#
loop_
_entity.id
_entity.type
_entity.pdbx_description
1 polymer ?
#
loop_
_entity_poly.entity_id
_entity_poly.type
_entity_poly.pdbx_seq_one_letter_code
_entity_poly.pdbx_strand_id
1 'polypeptide(L)'
;MRWLKVISAVSCAILFGALFILSACGGGNGKPSITLPPGGTIQPPGPIVKPAVPPEQAFPTSLHGTRKGKATWYSAVNGGFEALTNIPITQIGCLNCHPGTKADGSPIDPATYKPDCSDCHKEPGDRVSDQICLKCHRRQANEIALGYPDVHRKAGYFRCMSCHTLKEMHGDGREYSSWLEPGATEAACERCHRAPKSNTAHNIHLVTVHCTACHTKTVISCYNCHFESEVEGKIKRPYGIMRDFVMLVRRQGVNKVYAATMMSLTYNGKSFVAIAPYRAHTIVKEARKCDECHNNAAVQEYKQTGKITVTKWDPAQGKLVNTKGVIPVPPDWRQALQFDFVDYTGDPKSPTTDPTKWVFLKSGADLMQMLYAEPLTPEQMQKLSTPYSP
;
A
#
# COMPACT_ATOMS: atom_id res chain seq x y z
N MET A 1 -47.48 3.19 45.09
CA MET A 1 -46.20 3.12 45.84
C MET A 1 -45.14 3.74 44.90
N ARG A 2 -44.51 4.92 45.10
CA ARG A 2 -43.79 5.50 46.28
C ARG A 2 -42.85 4.44 46.89
N TRP A 3 -41.54 4.61 47.13
CA TRP A 3 -40.62 5.78 47.25
C TRP A 3 -39.62 5.84 46.06
N LEU A 4 -38.80 6.86 45.72
CA LEU A 4 -38.53 8.26 46.14
C LEU A 4 -37.53 8.58 47.31
N LYS A 5 -36.39 9.23 46.95
CA LYS A 5 -35.31 9.83 47.79
C LYS A 5 -34.29 8.81 48.39
N VAL A 6 -33.01 9.13 48.66
CA VAL A 6 -32.37 10.40 49.09
C VAL A 6 -31.01 10.66 48.41
N ILE A 7 -30.67 11.94 48.21
CA ILE A 7 -29.35 12.46 47.80
C ILE A 7 -28.47 12.67 49.05
N SER A 8 -27.17 12.38 48.98
CA SER A 8 -26.19 13.00 49.88
C SER A 8 -24.97 13.45 49.09
N ALA A 9 -24.69 14.76 49.18
CA ALA A 9 -23.44 15.36 48.74
C ALA A 9 -22.63 15.73 50.00
N VAL A 10 -21.33 15.45 49.98
CA VAL A 10 -20.38 16.04 50.94
C VAL A 10 -19.28 16.71 50.15
N SER A 11 -19.32 18.04 50.14
CA SER A 11 -18.25 18.89 49.62
C SER A 11 -17.14 18.99 50.66
N CYS A 12 -15.89 19.01 50.21
CA CYS A 12 -14.78 19.54 51.01
C CYS A 12 -13.81 20.34 50.11
N ALA A 13 -13.99 21.66 50.12
CA ALA A 13 -12.92 22.65 49.94
C ALA A 13 -12.54 23.14 51.37
N ILE A 14 -11.43 23.81 51.71
CA ILE A 14 -10.35 24.54 50.99
C ILE A 14 -9.04 24.29 51.82
N LEU A 15 -7.80 24.65 51.46
CA LEU A 15 -7.23 25.96 51.11
C LEU A 15 -5.84 25.82 50.42
N PHE A 16 -5.53 26.79 49.54
CA PHE A 16 -4.26 27.54 49.36
C PHE A 16 -2.86 26.91 49.53
N GLY A 17 -1.99 27.24 48.55
CA GLY A 17 -0.53 27.02 48.60
C GLY A 17 0.20 27.54 47.36
N ALA A 18 -0.03 28.80 46.97
CA ALA A 18 0.65 29.41 45.83
C ALA A 18 1.99 30.02 46.23
N LEU A 19 3.05 29.80 45.43
CA LEU A 19 4.21 30.69 45.41
C LEU A 19 4.86 30.73 44.01
N PHE A 20 4.60 31.83 43.28
CA PHE A 20 5.41 32.27 42.16
C PHE A 20 6.58 33.10 42.70
N ILE A 21 7.81 32.80 42.30
CA ILE A 21 8.90 33.79 42.28
C ILE A 21 9.67 33.64 40.97
N LEU A 22 9.67 34.70 40.16
CA LEU A 22 10.65 34.87 39.08
C LEU A 22 11.98 35.36 39.67
N SER A 23 13.09 34.85 39.16
CA SER A 23 14.29 35.66 38.96
C SER A 23 15.18 35.06 37.88
N ALA A 24 15.87 35.96 37.18
CA ALA A 24 16.63 35.65 35.97
C ALA A 24 18.11 36.04 36.14
N CYS A 25 18.93 35.54 35.21
CA CYS A 25 20.31 35.95 34.91
C CYS A 25 21.45 35.50 35.86
N GLY A 26 22.61 35.24 35.25
CA GLY A 26 23.80 34.63 35.85
C GLY A 26 23.88 33.13 35.50
N GLY A 27 24.81 32.62 34.69
CA GLY A 27 26.14 33.13 34.32
C GLY A 27 27.21 32.31 35.03
N GLY A 28 27.58 31.16 34.46
CA GLY A 28 28.54 30.23 35.08
C GLY A 28 29.01 29.13 34.13
N ASN A 29 30.27 29.23 33.69
CA ASN A 29 30.93 28.21 32.88
C ASN A 29 31.31 26.97 33.73
N GLY A 30 31.21 25.76 33.15
CA GLY A 30 31.57 24.54 33.87
C GLY A 30 31.40 23.23 33.10
N LYS A 31 31.96 23.12 31.89
CA LYS A 31 32.19 21.80 31.26
C LYS A 31 33.55 21.26 31.69
N PRO A 32 33.69 19.96 32.03
CA PRO A 32 35.00 19.35 32.18
C PRO A 32 35.71 19.31 30.82
N SER A 33 36.96 19.79 30.78
CA SER A 33 37.78 19.79 29.57
C SER A 33 38.41 18.42 29.35
N ILE A 34 38.20 17.84 28.17
CA ILE A 34 38.99 16.72 27.66
C ILE A 34 39.87 17.28 26.55
N THR A 35 41.16 17.44 26.85
CA THR A 35 42.17 17.83 25.85
C THR A 35 42.51 16.64 24.95
N LEU A 36 42.24 16.77 23.66
CA LEU A 36 42.68 15.85 22.61
C LEU A 36 43.89 16.44 21.85
N PRO A 37 44.80 15.60 21.32
CA PRO A 37 45.98 16.04 20.57
C PRO A 37 45.63 16.61 19.18
N PRO A 38 46.52 17.39 18.55
CA PRO A 38 46.25 18.03 17.27
C PRO A 38 46.35 17.02 16.10
N GLY A 39 45.20 16.67 15.52
CA GLY A 39 45.09 15.89 14.29
C GLY A 39 43.72 16.12 13.66
N GLY A 40 43.68 16.78 12.50
CA GLY A 40 42.44 17.25 11.90
C GLY A 40 41.51 16.12 11.47
N THR A 41 40.31 16.08 12.03
CA THR A 41 39.20 15.27 11.51
C THR A 41 38.28 16.16 10.68
N ILE A 42 38.17 15.85 9.38
CA ILE A 42 37.10 16.40 8.55
C ILE A 42 35.79 15.80 9.09
N GLN A 43 34.95 16.60 9.73
CA GLN A 43 33.57 16.19 9.96
C GLN A 43 32.91 15.97 8.60
N PRO A 44 32.24 14.82 8.36
CA PRO A 44 31.37 14.72 7.21
C PRO A 44 30.31 15.83 7.34
N PRO A 45 29.96 16.54 6.24
CA PRO A 45 28.93 17.57 6.32
C PRO A 45 27.67 16.95 6.90
N GLY A 46 27.20 17.51 8.03
CA GLY A 46 25.91 17.14 8.59
C GLY A 46 24.84 17.27 7.51
N PRO A 47 23.78 16.43 7.53
CA PRO A 47 22.79 16.41 6.47
C PRO A 47 22.27 17.84 6.26
N ILE A 48 22.46 18.36 5.04
CA ILE A 48 21.94 19.67 4.65
C ILE A 48 20.43 19.56 4.77
N VAL A 49 19.88 20.09 5.86
CA VAL A 49 18.44 20.21 6.06
C VAL A 49 17.98 21.29 5.10
N LYS A 50 17.71 20.88 3.85
CA LYS A 50 17.03 21.74 2.88
C LYS A 50 15.76 22.27 3.56
N PRO A 51 15.49 23.59 3.51
CA PRO A 51 14.23 24.14 3.98
C PRO A 51 13.08 23.35 3.35
N ALA A 52 12.06 23.05 4.15
CA ALA A 52 10.87 22.38 3.63
C ALA A 52 10.23 23.28 2.58
N VAL A 53 10.00 22.74 1.38
CA VAL A 53 9.25 23.44 0.33
C VAL A 53 7.82 23.68 0.85
N PRO A 54 7.29 24.91 0.81
CA PRO A 54 5.92 25.19 1.24
C PRO A 54 4.90 24.29 0.52
N PRO A 55 3.84 23.81 1.20
CA PRO A 55 2.84 22.92 0.61
C PRO A 55 2.27 23.43 -0.72
N GLU A 56 2.07 24.73 -0.85
CA GLU A 56 1.51 25.40 -2.02
C GLU A 56 2.44 25.29 -3.24
N GLN A 57 3.75 25.21 -3.01
CA GLN A 57 4.78 25.04 -4.04
C GLN A 57 5.09 23.57 -4.32
N ALA A 58 5.01 22.71 -3.30
CA ALA A 58 5.30 21.29 -3.41
C ALA A 58 4.13 20.50 -4.05
N PHE A 59 2.89 20.82 -3.68
CA PHE A 59 1.70 20.04 -4.03
C PHE A 59 1.50 19.82 -5.54
N PRO A 60 1.71 20.82 -6.43
CA PRO A 60 1.61 20.61 -7.88
C PRO A 60 2.52 19.50 -8.42
N THR A 61 3.69 19.28 -7.81
CA THR A 61 4.64 18.22 -8.18
C THR A 61 4.39 16.87 -7.47
N SER A 62 3.61 16.89 -6.39
CA SER A 62 3.33 15.70 -5.57
C SER A 62 2.57 14.61 -6.34
N LEU A 63 2.55 13.38 -5.81
CA LEU A 63 1.72 12.30 -6.37
C LEU A 63 0.20 12.56 -6.22
N HIS A 64 -0.22 13.41 -5.28
CA HIS A 64 -1.63 13.80 -5.15
C HIS A 64 -2.05 14.87 -6.17
N GLY A 65 -1.15 15.81 -6.47
CA GLY A 65 -1.31 16.84 -7.50
C GLY A 65 -1.16 16.30 -8.91
N THR A 66 -0.15 15.46 -9.18
CA THR A 66 0.10 14.92 -10.54
C THR A 66 -0.70 13.65 -10.85
N ARG A 67 -0.97 12.81 -9.84
CA ARG A 67 -1.59 11.46 -9.98
C ARG A 67 -0.86 10.53 -10.96
N LYS A 68 0.41 10.84 -11.25
CA LYS A 68 1.28 10.26 -12.29
C LYS A 68 1.39 8.73 -12.22
N GLY A 69 1.30 8.18 -11.00
CA GLY A 69 1.35 6.74 -10.73
C GLY A 69 0.49 5.87 -11.66
N LYS A 70 -0.73 6.28 -11.99
CA LYS A 70 -1.58 5.49 -12.91
C LYS A 70 -1.09 5.55 -14.36
N ALA A 71 -0.66 6.72 -14.83
CA ALA A 71 -0.11 6.90 -16.17
C ALA A 71 1.17 6.10 -16.36
N THR A 72 2.08 6.14 -15.36
CA THR A 72 3.32 5.36 -15.38
C THR A 72 3.06 3.86 -15.49
N TRP A 73 2.14 3.29 -14.69
CA TRP A 73 1.84 1.86 -14.77
C TRP A 73 1.06 1.47 -16.02
N TYR A 74 0.17 2.34 -16.53
CA TYR A 74 -0.62 2.06 -17.74
C TYR A 74 0.19 2.12 -19.03
N SER A 75 1.19 3.01 -19.12
CA SER A 75 1.81 3.37 -20.40
C SER A 75 2.59 2.24 -21.07
N ALA A 76 2.47 2.17 -22.40
CA ALA A 76 3.08 1.17 -23.26
C ALA A 76 4.62 1.20 -23.20
N VAL A 77 5.20 2.40 -23.04
CA VAL A 77 6.65 2.61 -22.88
C VAL A 77 7.20 1.87 -21.65
N ASN A 78 6.37 1.72 -20.59
CA ASN A 78 6.71 0.98 -19.38
C ASN A 78 6.23 -0.49 -19.42
N GLY A 79 5.85 -1.00 -20.59
CA GLY A 79 5.24 -2.33 -20.74
C GLY A 79 3.85 -2.46 -20.10
N GLY A 80 3.12 -1.35 -19.98
CA GLY A 80 1.79 -1.29 -19.39
C GLY A 80 0.67 -1.66 -20.37
N PHE A 81 -0.57 -1.67 -19.86
CA PHE A 81 -1.74 -2.18 -20.59
C PHE A 81 -2.09 -1.38 -21.87
N GLU A 82 -1.65 -0.13 -21.99
CA GLU A 82 -1.74 0.67 -23.23
C GLU A 82 -1.18 -0.09 -24.46
N ALA A 83 -0.16 -0.93 -24.27
CA ALA A 83 0.44 -1.74 -25.34
C ALA A 83 -0.50 -2.83 -25.91
N LEU A 84 -1.57 -3.20 -25.19
CA LEU A 84 -2.59 -4.13 -25.68
C LEU A 84 -3.84 -3.43 -26.23
N THR A 85 -4.17 -2.26 -25.69
CA THR A 85 -5.40 -1.49 -25.99
C THR A 85 -5.21 -0.49 -27.15
N ASN A 86 -4.02 0.09 -27.29
CA ASN A 86 -3.73 1.29 -28.10
C ASN A 86 -4.63 2.51 -27.76
N ILE A 87 -5.22 2.55 -26.57
CA ILE A 87 -6.06 3.66 -26.08
C ILE A 87 -5.20 4.51 -25.13
N PRO A 88 -4.95 5.80 -25.42
CA PRO A 88 -4.13 6.64 -24.55
C PRO A 88 -4.83 6.91 -23.21
N ILE A 89 -4.07 7.03 -22.12
CA ILE A 89 -4.66 7.14 -20.77
C ILE A 89 -5.65 8.32 -20.60
N THR A 90 -5.47 9.38 -21.38
CA THR A 90 -6.35 10.57 -21.40
C THR A 90 -7.78 10.29 -21.85
N GLN A 91 -8.06 9.14 -22.49
CA GLN A 91 -9.41 8.74 -22.94
C GLN A 91 -10.15 7.84 -21.93
N ILE A 92 -9.51 7.50 -20.80
CA ILE A 92 -9.98 6.51 -19.83
C ILE A 92 -10.38 7.19 -18.51
N GLY A 93 -11.51 6.77 -17.92
CA GLY A 93 -11.95 7.21 -16.57
C GLY A 93 -11.03 6.77 -15.42
N CYS A 94 -9.93 6.06 -15.72
CA CYS A 94 -8.88 5.68 -14.78
C CYS A 94 -8.25 6.91 -14.09
N LEU A 95 -8.12 8.03 -14.79
CA LEU A 95 -7.65 9.32 -14.26
C LEU A 95 -8.73 10.06 -13.45
N ASN A 96 -10.01 9.77 -13.72
CA ASN A 96 -11.17 10.31 -12.99
C ASN A 96 -11.29 9.59 -11.64
N CYS A 97 -10.36 9.92 -10.75
CA CYS A 97 -10.34 9.57 -9.33
C CYS A 97 -10.48 10.84 -8.48
N HIS A 98 -11.32 11.76 -8.95
CA HIS A 98 -11.86 12.82 -8.11
C HIS A 98 -12.62 12.21 -6.93
N PRO A 99 -12.60 12.82 -5.74
CA PRO A 99 -13.25 12.29 -4.54
C PRO A 99 -14.80 12.29 -4.59
N GLY A 100 -15.41 12.49 -5.77
CA GLY A 100 -16.85 12.76 -5.97
C GLY A 100 -17.24 14.16 -5.50
N THR A 101 -16.91 14.48 -4.26
CA THR A 101 -17.03 15.80 -3.64
C THR A 101 -15.72 16.23 -2.98
N LYS A 102 -15.48 17.53 -2.93
CA LYS A 102 -14.39 18.16 -2.14
C LYS A 102 -14.52 17.85 -0.64
N ALA A 103 -13.58 18.32 0.18
CA ALA A 103 -13.57 18.06 1.62
C ALA A 103 -14.70 18.76 2.39
N ASP A 104 -15.19 19.90 1.89
CA ASP A 104 -16.38 20.61 2.40
C ASP A 104 -17.71 19.92 2.01
N GLY A 105 -17.69 19.07 0.99
CA GLY A 105 -18.85 18.39 0.43
C GLY A 105 -19.34 18.96 -0.91
N SER A 106 -18.72 20.03 -1.42
CA SER A 106 -19.08 20.63 -2.71
C SER A 106 -18.89 19.63 -3.87
N PRO A 107 -19.78 19.63 -4.88
CA PRO A 107 -19.72 18.72 -6.01
C PRO A 107 -18.54 19.04 -6.92
N ILE A 108 -17.96 18.00 -7.52
CA ILE A 108 -16.90 18.14 -8.53
C ILE A 108 -17.50 17.91 -9.91
N ASP A 109 -17.37 18.90 -10.80
CA ASP A 109 -17.56 18.71 -12.24
C ASP A 109 -16.34 17.98 -12.83
N PRO A 110 -16.47 16.74 -13.34
CA PRO A 110 -15.35 15.98 -13.90
C PRO A 110 -14.72 16.62 -15.14
N ALA A 111 -15.42 17.52 -15.85
CA ALA A 111 -14.92 18.14 -17.07
C ALA A 111 -13.92 19.28 -16.81
N THR A 112 -14.11 20.05 -15.74
CA THR A 112 -13.25 21.19 -15.38
C THR A 112 -12.31 20.93 -14.21
N TYR A 113 -12.48 19.80 -13.51
CA TYR A 113 -11.76 19.45 -12.29
C TYR A 113 -10.24 19.48 -12.42
N LYS A 114 -9.59 20.12 -11.44
CA LYS A 114 -8.15 20.03 -11.19
C LYS A 114 -7.87 19.63 -9.74
N PRO A 115 -6.78 18.91 -9.47
CA PRO A 115 -6.34 18.61 -8.10
C PRO A 115 -5.92 19.90 -7.38
N ASP A 116 -6.37 20.07 -6.15
CA ASP A 116 -6.03 21.23 -5.31
C ASP A 116 -6.21 20.91 -3.81
N CYS A 117 -5.85 21.85 -2.94
CA CYS A 117 -5.92 21.69 -1.48
C CYS A 117 -7.33 21.32 -0.98
N SER A 118 -8.39 21.78 -1.64
CA SER A 118 -9.78 21.52 -1.23
C SER A 118 -10.24 20.07 -1.48
N ASP A 119 -9.46 19.27 -2.21
CA ASP A 119 -9.66 17.82 -2.25
C ASP A 119 -9.51 17.17 -0.86
N CYS A 120 -8.66 17.76 -0.01
CA CYS A 120 -8.27 17.23 1.30
C CYS A 120 -8.74 18.09 2.48
N HIS A 121 -8.68 19.41 2.33
CA HIS A 121 -8.91 20.40 3.37
C HIS A 121 -10.23 21.16 3.15
N LYS A 122 -10.97 21.48 4.21
CA LYS A 122 -12.05 22.48 4.10
C LYS A 122 -11.46 23.89 4.06
N GLU A 123 -10.53 24.13 4.97
CA GLU A 123 -9.71 25.35 5.05
C GLU A 123 -8.23 24.94 5.07
N PRO A 124 -7.34 25.60 4.30
CA PRO A 124 -5.92 25.26 4.29
C PRO A 124 -5.30 25.18 5.70
N GLY A 125 -4.68 24.04 6.00
CA GLY A 125 -4.08 23.78 7.32
C GLY A 125 -4.99 23.10 8.34
N ASP A 126 -6.26 22.83 8.00
CA ASP A 126 -7.12 21.98 8.85
C ASP A 126 -6.64 20.52 8.94
N ARG A 127 -7.19 19.76 9.89
CA ARG A 127 -6.87 18.34 10.06
C ARG A 127 -7.70 17.48 9.11
N VAL A 128 -7.04 16.89 8.13
CA VAL A 128 -7.63 15.90 7.22
C VAL A 128 -8.07 14.65 8.02
N SER A 129 -9.33 14.25 7.84
CA SER A 129 -9.89 13.01 8.40
C SER A 129 -9.51 11.81 7.54
N ASP A 130 -9.25 10.64 8.15
CA ASP A 130 -9.03 9.37 7.42
C ASP A 130 -10.14 9.08 6.39
N GLN A 131 -11.39 9.52 6.64
CA GLN A 131 -12.50 9.35 5.70
C GLN A 131 -12.29 10.08 4.38
N ILE A 132 -11.59 11.23 4.38
CA ILE A 132 -11.23 11.95 3.16
C ILE A 132 -10.21 11.13 2.35
N CYS A 133 -9.18 10.59 3.02
CA CYS A 133 -8.21 9.67 2.40
C CYS A 133 -8.92 8.47 1.76
N LEU A 134 -9.86 7.85 2.47
CA LEU A 134 -10.58 6.64 2.04
C LEU A 134 -11.52 6.86 0.84
N LYS A 135 -11.98 8.10 0.55
CA LYS A 135 -12.71 8.42 -0.70
C LYS A 135 -11.90 7.99 -1.94
N CYS A 136 -10.60 8.29 -1.96
CA CYS A 136 -9.69 7.98 -3.07
C CYS A 136 -8.93 6.66 -2.87
N HIS A 137 -8.48 6.37 -1.64
CA HIS A 137 -7.78 5.13 -1.26
C HIS A 137 -8.75 3.96 -1.07
N ARG A 138 -9.59 3.70 -2.08
CA ARG A 138 -10.65 2.67 -2.04
C ARG A 138 -10.12 1.26 -1.80
N ARG A 139 -8.86 0.97 -2.15
CA ARG A 139 -8.22 -0.32 -1.82
C ARG A 139 -8.06 -0.47 -0.29
N GLN A 140 -7.57 0.55 0.40
CA GLN A 140 -7.49 0.60 1.86
C GLN A 140 -8.88 0.60 2.51
N ALA A 141 -9.86 1.29 1.93
CA ALA A 141 -11.25 1.22 2.39
C ALA A 141 -11.81 -0.21 2.34
N ASN A 142 -11.54 -0.93 1.26
CA ASN A 142 -11.91 -2.35 1.15
C ASN A 142 -11.13 -3.24 2.14
N GLU A 143 -9.83 -3.00 2.38
CA GLU A 143 -9.06 -3.73 3.40
C GLU A 143 -9.64 -3.56 4.81
N ILE A 144 -10.16 -2.37 5.13
CA ILE A 144 -10.86 -2.07 6.39
C ILE A 144 -12.23 -2.78 6.41
N ALA A 145 -13.03 -2.62 5.35
CA ALA A 145 -14.39 -3.19 5.27
C ALA A 145 -14.42 -4.73 5.29
N LEU A 146 -13.35 -5.38 4.82
CA LEU A 146 -13.17 -6.84 4.91
C LEU A 146 -12.84 -7.33 6.33
N GLY A 147 -12.71 -6.43 7.32
CA GLY A 147 -12.57 -6.79 8.74
C GLY A 147 -11.22 -7.36 9.15
N TYR A 148 -10.18 -7.23 8.31
CA TYR A 148 -8.86 -7.78 8.63
C TYR A 148 -8.23 -7.09 9.85
N PRO A 149 -7.55 -7.86 10.73
CA PRO A 149 -6.86 -7.30 11.88
C PRO A 149 -5.73 -6.36 11.43
N ASP A 150 -5.64 -5.21 12.09
CA ASP A 150 -4.48 -4.32 12.02
C ASP A 150 -4.18 -3.79 13.42
N VAL A 151 -2.95 -3.97 13.89
CA VAL A 151 -2.53 -3.61 15.25
C VAL A 151 -2.50 -2.10 15.48
N HIS A 152 -2.23 -1.30 14.45
CA HIS A 152 -2.21 0.15 14.53
C HIS A 152 -3.65 0.65 14.61
N ARG A 153 -4.55 0.22 13.71
CA ARG A 153 -5.99 0.54 13.81
C ARG A 153 -6.57 0.12 15.16
N LYS A 154 -6.24 -1.08 15.65
CA LYS A 154 -6.70 -1.58 16.96
C LYS A 154 -6.20 -0.75 18.14
N ALA A 155 -5.07 -0.04 18.02
CA ALA A 155 -4.61 0.88 19.06
C ALA A 155 -5.54 2.10 19.24
N GLY A 156 -6.47 2.36 18.32
CA GLY A 156 -7.54 3.37 18.47
C GLY A 156 -7.11 4.81 18.20
N TYR A 157 -5.82 5.15 18.41
CA TYR A 157 -5.27 6.50 18.17
C TYR A 157 -4.43 6.65 16.89
N PHE A 158 -3.98 5.55 16.26
CA PHE A 158 -3.31 5.62 14.95
C PHE A 158 -4.31 5.99 13.84
N ARG A 159 -3.88 6.86 12.93
CA ARG A 159 -4.60 7.40 11.78
C ARG A 159 -3.71 7.31 10.53
N CYS A 160 -4.22 7.63 9.34
CA CYS A 160 -3.42 7.63 8.11
C CYS A 160 -2.13 8.49 8.27
N MET A 161 -2.29 9.70 8.80
CA MET A 161 -1.19 10.64 9.08
C MET A 161 -0.27 10.26 10.25
N SER A 162 -0.54 9.16 10.96
CA SER A 162 0.40 8.61 11.96
C SER A 162 1.56 7.85 11.30
N CYS A 163 1.39 7.39 10.06
CA CYS A 163 2.41 6.71 9.27
C CYS A 163 2.91 7.56 8.10
N HIS A 164 1.99 8.25 7.42
CA HIS A 164 2.26 9.12 6.28
C HIS A 164 2.60 10.54 6.74
N THR A 165 3.65 11.16 6.18
CA THR A 165 4.13 12.49 6.61
C THR A 165 3.47 13.62 5.81
N LEU A 166 3.50 14.84 6.35
CA LEU A 166 3.08 16.04 5.59
C LEU A 166 3.87 16.20 4.28
N LYS A 167 5.17 15.88 4.29
CA LYS A 167 6.01 15.90 3.08
C LYS A 167 5.60 14.82 2.07
N GLU A 168 5.20 13.64 2.53
CA GLU A 168 4.67 12.60 1.64
C GLU A 168 3.32 13.00 1.03
N MET A 169 2.46 13.69 1.77
CA MET A 169 1.14 14.14 1.28
C MET A 169 1.23 15.35 0.35
N HIS A 170 1.99 16.38 0.74
CA HIS A 170 2.16 17.62 -0.02
C HIS A 170 3.28 17.56 -1.06
N GLY A 171 4.13 16.52 -1.05
CA GLY A 171 5.35 16.46 -1.85
C GLY A 171 6.52 17.22 -1.23
N ASP A 172 7.66 17.17 -1.92
CA ASP A 172 8.94 17.80 -1.54
C ASP A 172 9.53 18.69 -2.64
N GLY A 173 8.73 19.03 -3.67
CA GLY A 173 9.14 19.76 -4.86
C GLY A 173 9.70 18.88 -5.98
N ARG A 174 9.78 17.55 -5.80
CA ARG A 174 10.14 16.60 -6.86
C ARG A 174 8.91 15.88 -7.40
N GLU A 175 8.78 15.82 -8.72
CA GLU A 175 7.88 14.86 -9.36
C GLU A 175 8.38 13.42 -9.21
N TYR A 176 7.46 12.55 -8.81
CA TYR A 176 7.67 11.09 -8.76
C TYR A 176 6.74 10.40 -9.76
N SER A 177 7.25 9.36 -10.42
CA SER A 177 6.45 8.56 -11.37
C SER A 177 5.59 7.51 -10.64
N SER A 178 5.93 7.15 -9.41
CA SER A 178 5.11 6.26 -8.58
C SER A 178 5.43 6.42 -7.10
N TRP A 179 4.49 6.06 -6.22
CA TRP A 179 4.76 5.92 -4.77
C TRP A 179 5.83 4.83 -4.49
N LEU A 180 6.11 3.99 -5.48
CA LEU A 180 7.16 2.98 -5.45
C LEU A 180 8.56 3.51 -5.81
N GLU A 181 8.67 4.75 -6.28
CA GLU A 181 9.97 5.37 -6.55
C GLU A 181 10.72 5.70 -5.25
N PRO A 182 12.05 5.53 -5.16
CA PRO A 182 12.82 5.87 -3.97
C PRO A 182 12.62 7.34 -3.54
N GLY A 183 12.23 7.54 -2.28
CA GLY A 183 11.92 8.86 -1.70
C GLY A 183 10.45 9.27 -1.77
N ALA A 184 9.64 8.67 -2.65
CA ALA A 184 8.23 9.04 -2.84
C ALA A 184 7.30 8.71 -1.65
N THR A 185 7.75 7.86 -0.71
CA THR A 185 7.03 7.54 0.53
C THR A 185 7.98 7.42 1.71
N GLU A 186 7.55 7.89 2.88
CA GLU A 186 8.31 7.88 4.14
C GLU A 186 7.70 6.95 5.20
N ALA A 187 6.53 6.35 4.92
CA ALA A 187 5.92 5.31 5.76
C ALA A 187 6.81 4.05 5.81
N ALA A 188 7.51 3.87 6.93
CA ALA A 188 8.42 2.75 7.18
C ALA A 188 8.30 2.26 8.64
N CYS A 189 8.33 0.94 8.83
CA CYS A 189 8.14 0.30 10.13
C CYS A 189 9.23 0.73 11.12
N GLU A 190 10.46 0.84 10.61
CA GLU A 190 11.71 1.13 11.31
C GLU A 190 11.71 2.52 11.99
N ARG A 191 10.84 3.46 11.56
CA ARG A 191 10.73 4.79 12.18
C ARG A 191 10.23 4.71 13.63
N CYS A 192 9.33 3.76 13.88
CA CYS A 192 8.76 3.46 15.20
C CYS A 192 9.40 2.20 15.82
N HIS A 193 9.63 1.15 15.03
CA HIS A 193 10.20 -0.13 15.46
C HIS A 193 11.72 -0.19 15.24
N ARG A 194 12.45 0.70 15.93
CA ARG A 194 13.91 0.86 15.77
C ARG A 194 14.72 -0.34 16.27
N ALA A 195 14.20 -1.06 17.26
CA ALA A 195 14.79 -2.28 17.81
C ALA A 195 13.70 -3.38 17.90
N PRO A 196 13.46 -4.13 16.79
CA PRO A 196 12.59 -5.30 16.84
C PRO A 196 13.10 -6.30 17.87
N LYS A 197 12.20 -6.93 18.65
CA LYS A 197 12.58 -7.92 19.66
C LYS A 197 13.35 -9.08 19.01
N SER A 198 14.56 -9.39 19.49
CA SER A 198 15.31 -10.55 19.00
C SER A 198 14.52 -11.85 19.19
N ASN A 199 14.52 -12.67 18.16
CA ASN A 199 13.99 -14.04 18.11
C ASN A 199 14.62 -14.74 16.89
N THR A 200 14.45 -16.06 16.76
CA THR A 200 15.02 -16.86 15.67
C THR A 200 14.70 -16.29 14.28
N ALA A 201 13.44 -15.90 14.04
CA ALA A 201 13.03 -15.36 12.74
C ALA A 201 13.69 -14.02 12.41
N HIS A 202 13.74 -13.06 13.36
CA HIS A 202 14.43 -11.78 13.15
C HIS A 202 15.94 -11.96 12.99
N ASN A 203 16.56 -12.82 13.79
CA ASN A 203 18.01 -13.04 13.74
C ASN A 203 18.47 -13.62 12.39
N ILE A 204 17.61 -14.40 11.71
CA ILE A 204 17.87 -14.95 10.37
C ILE A 204 17.47 -13.96 9.25
N HIS A 205 16.31 -13.30 9.37
CA HIS A 205 15.66 -12.65 8.23
C HIS A 205 15.74 -11.11 8.20
N LEU A 206 16.02 -10.42 9.31
CA LEU A 206 15.87 -8.95 9.39
C LEU A 206 16.73 -8.19 8.35
N VAL A 207 17.84 -8.78 7.92
CA VAL A 207 18.73 -8.22 6.88
C VAL A 207 18.18 -8.43 5.47
N THR A 208 17.47 -9.52 5.19
CA THR A 208 17.13 -9.98 3.81
C THR A 208 15.64 -9.97 3.50
N VAL A 209 14.77 -9.87 4.50
CA VAL A 209 13.31 -9.85 4.37
C VAL A 209 12.77 -8.61 5.09
N HIS A 210 11.92 -7.86 4.42
CA HIS A 210 11.28 -6.67 4.99
C HIS A 210 10.05 -7.05 5.81
N CYS A 211 9.77 -6.27 6.86
CA CYS A 211 8.71 -6.50 7.84
C CYS A 211 7.34 -6.87 7.22
N THR A 212 6.98 -6.26 6.07
CA THR A 212 5.70 -6.55 5.39
C THR A 212 5.56 -7.99 4.88
N ALA A 213 6.64 -8.68 4.51
CA ALA A 213 6.52 -10.07 4.05
C ALA A 213 6.00 -11.01 5.17
N CYS A 214 6.37 -10.72 6.44
CA CYS A 214 6.02 -11.54 7.60
C CYS A 214 4.82 -11.00 8.39
N HIS A 215 4.68 -9.68 8.53
CA HIS A 215 3.65 -9.03 9.35
C HIS A 215 2.41 -8.57 8.59
N THR A 216 2.35 -8.68 7.25
CA THR A 216 1.11 -8.44 6.49
C THR A 216 0.21 -9.68 6.53
N LYS A 217 -0.99 -9.54 7.12
CA LYS A 217 -1.98 -10.64 7.18
C LYS A 217 -2.42 -11.08 5.79
N THR A 218 -2.67 -10.11 4.90
CA THR A 218 -2.98 -10.34 3.48
C THR A 218 -2.78 -9.06 2.69
N VAL A 219 -2.42 -9.17 1.41
CA VAL A 219 -2.70 -8.11 0.43
C VAL A 219 -4.11 -8.29 -0.12
N ILE A 220 -4.64 -7.27 -0.80
CA ILE A 220 -5.77 -7.44 -1.70
C ILE A 220 -5.42 -7.02 -3.13
N SER A 221 -6.11 -7.61 -4.10
CA SER A 221 -6.01 -7.32 -5.53
C SER A 221 -7.40 -7.15 -6.13
N CYS A 222 -7.66 -6.02 -6.78
CA CYS A 222 -8.76 -5.93 -7.73
C CYS A 222 -8.36 -6.75 -8.96
N TYR A 223 -9.06 -7.85 -9.21
CA TYR A 223 -8.70 -8.80 -10.27
C TYR A 223 -9.69 -8.73 -11.43
N ASN A 224 -9.16 -8.87 -12.64
CA ASN A 224 -9.88 -8.95 -13.91
C ASN A 224 -10.84 -7.77 -14.13
N CYS A 225 -10.30 -6.56 -14.21
CA CYS A 225 -11.09 -5.41 -14.65
C CYS A 225 -11.45 -5.56 -16.14
N HIS A 226 -12.74 -5.74 -16.43
CA HIS A 226 -13.29 -5.71 -17.77
C HIS A 226 -13.20 -4.27 -18.30
N PHE A 227 -12.32 -4.05 -19.26
CA PHE A 227 -11.89 -2.71 -19.67
C PHE A 227 -12.84 -2.08 -20.69
N GLU A 228 -13.58 -2.89 -21.42
CA GLU A 228 -14.70 -2.53 -22.28
C GLU A 228 -15.71 -1.66 -21.51
N SER A 229 -16.05 -2.05 -20.27
CA SER A 229 -16.92 -1.25 -19.38
C SER A 229 -16.30 0.09 -18.98
N GLU A 230 -14.98 0.19 -18.86
CA GLU A 230 -14.28 1.43 -18.54
C GLU A 230 -14.15 2.33 -19.77
N VAL A 231 -13.96 1.77 -20.97
CA VAL A 231 -13.87 2.50 -22.24
C VAL A 231 -15.24 3.03 -22.64
N GLU A 232 -16.25 2.16 -22.71
CA GLU A 232 -17.58 2.47 -23.23
C GLU A 232 -18.54 3.06 -22.19
N GLY A 233 -18.58 2.49 -20.99
CA GLY A 233 -19.50 2.87 -19.93
C GLY A 233 -18.91 3.85 -18.90
N LYS A 234 -17.58 4.04 -18.90
CA LYS A 234 -16.82 4.71 -17.83
C LYS A 234 -17.01 4.05 -16.45
N ILE A 235 -17.23 2.72 -16.45
CA ILE A 235 -17.55 1.90 -15.28
C ILE A 235 -16.39 0.96 -14.94
N LYS A 236 -15.87 1.10 -13.73
CA LYS A 236 -14.83 0.23 -13.15
C LYS A 236 -15.44 -1.10 -12.74
N ARG A 237 -15.38 -2.10 -13.63
CA ARG A 237 -15.97 -3.44 -13.46
C ARG A 237 -14.91 -4.54 -13.24
N PRO A 238 -14.35 -4.71 -12.02
CA PRO A 238 -13.56 -5.88 -11.66
C PRO A 238 -14.46 -7.10 -11.50
N TYR A 239 -13.93 -8.30 -11.81
CA TYR A 239 -14.56 -9.56 -11.40
C TYR A 239 -14.75 -9.63 -9.88
N GLY A 240 -13.72 -9.22 -9.13
CA GLY A 240 -13.80 -9.16 -7.68
C GLY A 240 -12.49 -8.77 -6.99
N ILE A 241 -12.51 -8.89 -5.67
CA ILE A 241 -11.36 -8.61 -4.80
C ILE A 241 -10.76 -9.95 -4.36
N MET A 242 -9.59 -10.29 -4.91
CA MET A 242 -8.78 -11.40 -4.46
C MET A 242 -8.04 -11.02 -3.16
N ARG A 243 -7.94 -11.99 -2.26
CA ARG A 243 -7.54 -11.81 -0.86
C ARG A 243 -7.05 -13.12 -0.22
N ASP A 244 -6.58 -13.02 1.02
CA ASP A 244 -5.94 -14.09 1.81
C ASP A 244 -4.65 -14.65 1.18
N PHE A 245 -3.88 -13.79 0.52
CA PHE A 245 -2.58 -14.11 -0.07
C PHE A 245 -1.55 -12.99 0.16
N VAL A 246 -0.27 -13.28 -0.05
CA VAL A 246 0.83 -12.32 -0.19
C VAL A 246 1.79 -12.85 -1.26
N MET A 247 2.17 -12.03 -2.25
CA MET A 247 3.23 -12.40 -3.19
C MET A 247 4.59 -11.96 -2.63
N LEU A 248 5.68 -12.67 -2.95
CA LEU A 248 7.04 -12.30 -2.54
C LEU A 248 7.89 -11.88 -3.75
N VAL A 249 8.41 -10.65 -3.71
CA VAL A 249 9.34 -10.09 -4.72
C VAL A 249 10.53 -9.44 -4.02
N ARG A 250 11.66 -9.24 -4.70
CA ARG A 250 12.68 -8.29 -4.23
C ARG A 250 12.25 -6.87 -4.56
N ARG A 251 12.43 -5.94 -3.61
CA ARG A 251 12.28 -4.50 -3.91
C ARG A 251 13.56 -3.97 -4.54
N GLN A 252 13.43 -3.47 -5.76
CA GLN A 252 14.52 -2.83 -6.52
C GLN A 252 15.18 -1.72 -5.67
N GLY A 253 16.52 -1.69 -5.65
CA GLY A 253 17.31 -0.72 -4.89
C GLY A 253 17.34 -0.91 -3.36
N VAL A 254 16.64 -1.90 -2.79
CA VAL A 254 16.60 -2.16 -1.34
C VAL A 254 17.18 -3.52 -0.94
N ASN A 255 17.31 -4.46 -1.89
CA ASN A 255 17.87 -5.80 -1.69
C ASN A 255 17.23 -6.60 -0.52
N LYS A 256 15.93 -6.40 -0.27
CA LYS A 256 15.12 -7.25 0.61
C LYS A 256 13.91 -7.83 -0.11
N VAL A 257 13.43 -8.97 0.36
CA VAL A 257 12.13 -9.53 -0.03
C VAL A 257 11.00 -8.72 0.62
N TYR A 258 10.06 -8.26 -0.19
CA TYR A 258 8.87 -7.50 0.21
C TYR A 258 7.60 -8.28 -0.11
N ALA A 259 6.54 -8.00 0.67
CA ALA A 259 5.19 -8.30 0.23
C ALA A 259 4.86 -7.55 -1.08
N ALA A 260 4.19 -8.24 -1.98
CA ALA A 260 3.67 -7.76 -3.24
C ALA A 260 2.20 -8.17 -3.42
N THR A 261 1.53 -7.46 -4.33
CA THR A 261 0.20 -7.77 -4.83
C THR A 261 0.22 -7.76 -6.36
N MET A 262 -0.92 -8.11 -6.94
CA MET A 262 -1.18 -8.01 -8.36
C MET A 262 -2.33 -7.04 -8.66
N MET A 263 -2.54 -6.80 -9.95
CA MET A 263 -3.75 -6.22 -10.52
C MET A 263 -3.84 -6.68 -11.97
N SER A 264 -5.04 -7.02 -12.44
CA SER A 264 -5.24 -7.56 -13.80
C SER A 264 -6.42 -6.93 -14.51
N LEU A 265 -6.35 -6.91 -15.85
CA LEU A 265 -7.34 -6.36 -16.76
C LEU A 265 -7.54 -7.28 -17.95
N THR A 266 -8.70 -7.22 -18.58
CA THR A 266 -9.00 -7.84 -19.88
C THR A 266 -9.52 -6.79 -20.86
N TYR A 267 -9.20 -6.93 -22.14
CA TYR A 267 -9.75 -6.10 -23.22
C TYR A 267 -9.68 -6.82 -24.58
N ASN A 268 -10.81 -6.89 -25.30
CA ASN A 268 -10.97 -7.56 -26.58
C ASN A 268 -10.37 -8.99 -26.58
N GLY A 269 -10.70 -9.76 -25.53
CA GLY A 269 -10.18 -11.11 -25.30
C GLY A 269 -8.69 -11.22 -24.92
N LYS A 270 -7.96 -10.10 -24.88
CA LYS A 270 -6.58 -10.04 -24.38
C LYS A 270 -6.54 -9.87 -22.86
N SER A 271 -5.49 -10.37 -22.23
CA SER A 271 -5.32 -10.38 -20.77
C SER A 271 -4.00 -9.75 -20.31
N PHE A 272 -4.04 -9.05 -19.18
CA PHE A 272 -2.89 -8.36 -18.60
C PHE A 272 -2.80 -8.59 -17.09
N VAL A 273 -1.58 -8.74 -16.57
CA VAL A 273 -1.31 -8.70 -15.13
C VAL A 273 -0.06 -7.88 -14.80
N ALA A 274 -0.21 -6.98 -13.84
CA ALA A 274 0.88 -6.24 -13.21
C ALA A 274 1.15 -6.80 -11.81
N ILE A 275 2.42 -7.05 -11.46
CA ILE A 275 2.87 -7.41 -10.12
C ILE A 275 3.71 -6.27 -9.55
N ALA A 276 3.42 -5.87 -8.31
CA ALA A 276 4.03 -4.71 -7.66
C ALA A 276 4.26 -4.94 -6.16
N PRO A 277 5.35 -4.40 -5.56
CA PRO A 277 5.48 -4.32 -4.10
C PRO A 277 4.28 -3.61 -3.49
N TYR A 278 3.85 -4.06 -2.32
CA TYR A 278 2.63 -3.55 -1.69
C TYR A 278 2.78 -3.42 -0.17
N ARG A 279 2.28 -2.30 0.37
CA ARG A 279 2.16 -2.06 1.81
C ARG A 279 0.68 -2.13 2.19
N ALA A 280 0.21 -3.33 2.53
CA ALA A 280 -1.17 -3.54 2.97
C ALA A 280 -1.41 -2.94 4.36
N HIS A 281 -2.62 -2.47 4.60
CA HIS A 281 -3.05 -1.91 5.89
C HIS A 281 -3.72 -3.03 6.71
N THR A 282 -3.00 -4.13 6.92
CA THR A 282 -3.47 -5.36 7.58
C THR A 282 -2.35 -5.96 8.45
N ILE A 283 -1.70 -5.10 9.24
CA ILE A 283 -0.47 -5.45 9.98
C ILE A 283 -0.80 -6.20 11.27
N VAL A 284 -0.23 -7.40 11.43
CA VAL A 284 -0.46 -8.27 12.60
C VAL A 284 0.76 -8.37 13.51
N LYS A 285 0.49 -8.49 14.82
CA LYS A 285 1.53 -8.69 15.86
C LYS A 285 2.23 -10.02 15.68
N GLU A 286 1.44 -11.10 15.62
CA GLU A 286 1.95 -12.43 15.35
C GLU A 286 2.18 -12.56 13.84
N ALA A 287 3.45 -12.66 13.45
CA ALA A 287 3.88 -12.83 12.08
C ALA A 287 3.51 -14.23 11.55
N ARG A 288 3.66 -14.41 10.23
CA ARG A 288 3.59 -15.72 9.59
C ARG A 288 4.56 -16.71 10.24
N LYS A 289 4.11 -17.96 10.39
CA LYS A 289 4.97 -19.08 10.77
C LYS A 289 5.93 -19.45 9.64
N CYS A 290 6.98 -20.20 9.96
CA CYS A 290 7.99 -20.61 8.99
C CYS A 290 7.40 -21.50 7.88
N ASP A 291 6.50 -22.43 8.22
CA ASP A 291 5.80 -23.35 7.31
C ASP A 291 4.79 -22.67 6.37
N GLU A 292 4.30 -21.46 6.68
CA GLU A 292 3.50 -20.66 5.74
C GLU A 292 4.33 -20.19 4.53
N CYS A 293 5.65 -20.10 4.66
CA CYS A 293 6.59 -19.64 3.62
C CYS A 293 7.46 -20.78 3.07
N HIS A 294 8.03 -21.60 3.96
CA HIS A 294 9.02 -22.62 3.66
C HIS A 294 8.36 -23.97 3.35
N ASN A 295 8.63 -24.48 2.16
CA ASN A 295 8.06 -25.68 1.57
C ASN A 295 6.52 -25.68 1.60
N ASN A 296 5.90 -24.52 1.40
CA ASN A 296 4.45 -24.39 1.30
C ASN A 296 3.91 -24.95 -0.04
N ALA A 297 2.59 -25.02 -0.20
CA ALA A 297 1.97 -25.62 -1.39
C ALA A 297 2.42 -24.99 -2.73
N ALA A 298 2.58 -23.67 -2.80
CA ALA A 298 3.02 -22.98 -4.03
C ALA A 298 4.50 -23.27 -4.35
N VAL A 299 5.35 -23.37 -3.32
CA VAL A 299 6.76 -23.79 -3.48
C VAL A 299 6.84 -25.25 -3.94
N GLN A 300 6.00 -26.13 -3.39
CA GLN A 300 5.93 -27.54 -3.78
C GLN A 300 5.44 -27.70 -5.23
N GLU A 301 4.38 -26.98 -5.63
CA GLU A 301 3.86 -26.97 -7.00
C GLU A 301 4.96 -26.55 -8.00
N TYR A 302 5.70 -25.48 -7.69
CA TYR A 302 6.80 -25.01 -8.52
C TYR A 302 7.92 -26.05 -8.65
N LYS A 303 8.32 -26.67 -7.53
CA LYS A 303 9.35 -27.71 -7.51
C LYS A 303 8.95 -28.95 -8.32
N GLN A 304 7.66 -29.30 -8.34
CA GLN A 304 7.15 -30.49 -9.03
C GLN A 304 6.86 -30.26 -10.51
N THR A 305 6.45 -29.05 -10.90
CA THR A 305 5.86 -28.78 -12.23
C THR A 305 6.50 -27.61 -12.99
N GLY A 306 7.35 -26.82 -12.33
CA GLY A 306 7.80 -25.52 -12.83
C GLY A 306 6.72 -24.44 -12.85
N LYS A 307 5.51 -24.71 -12.34
CA LYS A 307 4.35 -23.81 -12.34
C LYS A 307 3.91 -23.41 -10.94
N ILE A 308 3.25 -22.27 -10.82
CA ILE A 308 2.52 -21.86 -9.62
C ILE A 308 1.15 -21.37 -10.06
N THR A 309 0.09 -22.05 -9.63
CA THR A 309 -1.28 -21.58 -9.83
C THR A 309 -1.51 -20.36 -8.95
N VAL A 310 -1.78 -19.19 -9.54
CA VAL A 310 -2.11 -17.96 -8.80
C VAL A 310 -3.62 -17.74 -8.81
N THR A 311 -4.25 -17.93 -9.97
CA THR A 311 -5.72 -17.90 -10.14
C THR A 311 -6.15 -19.07 -11.02
N LYS A 312 -7.35 -19.60 -10.75
CA LYS A 312 -7.90 -20.75 -11.47
C LYS A 312 -9.42 -20.61 -11.62
N TRP A 313 -9.97 -21.00 -12.77
CA TRP A 313 -11.40 -21.13 -12.97
C TRP A 313 -11.88 -22.47 -12.43
N ASP A 314 -12.93 -22.43 -11.60
CA ASP A 314 -13.68 -23.59 -11.14
C ASP A 314 -14.93 -23.72 -12.03
N PRO A 315 -14.94 -24.65 -13.01
CA PRO A 315 -16.09 -24.84 -13.90
C PRO A 315 -17.30 -25.48 -13.20
N ALA A 316 -17.10 -26.19 -12.09
CA ALA A 316 -18.20 -26.78 -11.32
C ALA A 316 -18.94 -25.71 -10.48
N GLN A 317 -18.24 -24.65 -10.08
CA GLN A 317 -18.81 -23.53 -9.31
C GLN A 317 -19.03 -22.26 -10.14
N GLY A 318 -18.70 -22.28 -11.44
CA GLY A 318 -18.86 -21.14 -12.35
C GLY A 318 -18.13 -19.88 -11.89
N LYS A 319 -16.93 -20.01 -11.29
CA LYS A 319 -16.25 -18.89 -10.64
C LYS A 319 -14.72 -18.96 -10.71
N LEU A 320 -14.08 -17.80 -10.62
CA LEU A 320 -12.64 -17.69 -10.52
C LEU A 320 -12.20 -17.68 -9.04
N VAL A 321 -11.23 -18.53 -8.69
CA VAL A 321 -10.61 -18.60 -7.36
C VAL A 321 -9.14 -18.18 -7.39
N ASN A 322 -8.60 -17.79 -6.24
CA ASN A 322 -7.19 -17.43 -6.07
C ASN A 322 -6.51 -18.34 -5.05
N THR A 323 -5.24 -18.66 -5.30
CA THR A 323 -4.37 -19.36 -4.34
C THR A 323 -4.18 -18.52 -3.09
N LYS A 324 -4.18 -19.18 -1.93
CA LYS A 324 -4.10 -18.56 -0.60
C LYS A 324 -2.70 -18.74 -0.01
N GLY A 325 -2.36 -17.92 0.98
CA GLY A 325 -1.07 -17.96 1.65
C GLY A 325 0.04 -17.23 0.89
N VAL A 326 1.27 -17.71 1.00
CA VAL A 326 2.45 -17.03 0.46
C VAL A 326 2.80 -17.58 -0.92
N ILE A 327 2.84 -16.70 -1.92
CA ILE A 327 3.11 -17.04 -3.32
C ILE A 327 4.48 -16.45 -3.70
N PRO A 328 5.53 -17.26 -3.84
CA PRO A 328 6.82 -16.75 -4.33
C PRO A 328 6.72 -16.36 -5.80
N VAL A 329 7.45 -15.32 -6.21
CA VAL A 329 7.59 -14.93 -7.62
C VAL A 329 8.96 -15.41 -8.11
N PRO A 330 9.06 -16.54 -8.84
CA PRO A 330 10.34 -17.16 -9.19
C PRO A 330 11.06 -16.42 -10.34
N PRO A 331 12.35 -16.70 -10.62
CA PRO A 331 13.11 -16.06 -11.69
C PRO A 331 12.38 -16.05 -13.05
N ASP A 332 11.73 -17.17 -13.39
CA ASP A 332 10.96 -17.43 -14.62
C ASP A 332 9.45 -17.13 -14.45
N TRP A 333 9.09 -16.19 -13.59
CA TRP A 333 7.69 -15.88 -13.22
C TRP A 333 6.71 -15.70 -14.39
N ARG A 334 7.16 -15.22 -15.56
CA ARG A 334 6.31 -15.07 -16.74
C ARG A 334 5.86 -16.41 -17.34
N GLN A 335 6.65 -17.45 -17.15
CA GLN A 335 6.35 -18.81 -17.58
C GLN A 335 5.77 -19.64 -16.42
N ALA A 336 6.21 -19.40 -15.18
CA ALA A 336 5.81 -20.17 -14.01
C ALA A 336 4.43 -19.79 -13.48
N LEU A 337 4.13 -18.50 -13.30
CA LEU A 337 2.89 -18.06 -12.67
C LEU A 337 1.70 -18.26 -13.62
N GLN A 338 0.75 -19.12 -13.25
CA GLN A 338 -0.45 -19.40 -14.01
C GLN A 338 -1.61 -18.52 -13.53
N PHE A 339 -2.26 -17.89 -14.50
CA PHE A 339 -3.39 -16.98 -14.29
C PHE A 339 -4.53 -17.38 -15.21
N ASP A 340 -5.67 -17.75 -14.64
CA ASP A 340 -6.92 -17.81 -15.36
C ASP A 340 -7.61 -16.44 -15.34
N PHE A 341 -8.23 -16.12 -16.47
CA PHE A 341 -8.97 -14.89 -16.73
C PHE A 341 -10.42 -15.20 -17.09
N VAL A 342 -11.27 -14.21 -16.84
CA VAL A 342 -12.70 -14.22 -17.12
C VAL A 342 -13.08 -13.04 -17.99
N ASP A 343 -14.23 -13.11 -18.64
CA ASP A 343 -14.80 -12.01 -19.40
C ASP A 343 -16.25 -11.72 -18.98
N TYR A 344 -16.74 -10.51 -19.23
CA TYR A 344 -18.08 -10.08 -18.82
C TYR A 344 -19.01 -9.91 -20.04
N THR A 345 -19.89 -10.88 -20.23
CA THR A 345 -20.82 -10.97 -21.38
C THR A 345 -22.07 -10.10 -21.26
N GLY A 346 -22.19 -9.29 -20.22
CA GLY A 346 -23.30 -8.35 -20.03
C GLY A 346 -23.01 -7.00 -20.70
N ASP A 347 -24.04 -6.14 -20.83
CA ASP A 347 -23.87 -4.80 -21.39
C ASP A 347 -22.77 -4.02 -20.63
N PRO A 348 -21.67 -3.60 -21.30
CA PRO A 348 -20.58 -2.87 -20.66
C PRO A 348 -21.02 -1.51 -20.10
N LYS A 349 -22.08 -0.91 -20.67
CA LYS A 349 -22.63 0.41 -20.29
C LYS A 349 -23.63 0.35 -19.14
N SER A 350 -24.13 -0.84 -18.79
CA SER A 350 -25.05 -0.99 -17.66
C SER A 350 -24.37 -0.58 -16.34
N PRO A 351 -24.96 0.33 -15.53
CA PRO A 351 -24.37 0.79 -14.27
C PRO A 351 -24.33 -0.31 -13.20
N THR A 352 -25.06 -1.40 -13.39
CA THR A 352 -25.06 -2.58 -12.49
C THR A 352 -24.22 -3.71 -13.08
N THR A 353 -23.73 -4.60 -12.21
CA THR A 353 -23.01 -5.83 -12.62
C THR A 353 -23.88 -7.03 -12.32
N ASP A 354 -24.26 -7.78 -13.35
CA ASP A 354 -24.90 -9.07 -13.22
C ASP A 354 -23.81 -10.14 -12.97
N PRO A 355 -23.73 -10.74 -11.77
CA PRO A 355 -22.68 -11.71 -11.46
C PRO A 355 -22.75 -12.98 -12.32
N THR A 356 -23.88 -13.26 -12.97
CA THR A 356 -24.06 -14.45 -13.83
C THR A 356 -23.44 -14.30 -15.22
N LYS A 357 -23.03 -13.08 -15.61
CA LYS A 357 -22.46 -12.79 -16.94
C LYS A 357 -20.95 -12.99 -17.04
N TRP A 358 -20.29 -13.33 -15.93
CA TRP A 358 -18.88 -13.67 -15.93
C TRP A 358 -18.65 -15.09 -16.43
N VAL A 359 -17.86 -15.22 -17.50
CA VAL A 359 -17.51 -16.51 -18.12
C VAL A 359 -16.01 -16.70 -18.12
N PHE A 360 -15.54 -17.95 -18.21
CA PHE A 360 -14.11 -18.21 -18.45
C PHE A 360 -13.68 -17.63 -19.80
N LEU A 361 -12.55 -16.93 -19.82
CA LEU A 361 -11.95 -16.38 -21.04
C LEU A 361 -10.80 -17.27 -21.52
N LYS A 362 -9.75 -17.40 -20.70
CA LYS A 362 -8.52 -18.11 -21.05
C LYS A 362 -7.63 -18.36 -19.83
N SER A 363 -6.69 -19.29 -19.99
CA SER A 363 -5.50 -19.40 -19.15
C SER A 363 -4.32 -18.67 -19.80
N GLY A 364 -3.48 -18.05 -18.98
CA GLY A 364 -2.30 -17.30 -19.43
C GLY A 364 -2.56 -15.81 -19.70
N ALA A 365 -1.58 -14.99 -19.37
CA ALA A 365 -1.59 -13.54 -19.62
C ALA A 365 -0.92 -13.21 -20.95
N ASP A 366 -1.52 -12.35 -21.78
CA ASP A 366 -0.88 -11.89 -23.03
C ASP A 366 0.24 -10.88 -22.78
N LEU A 367 0.14 -10.10 -21.69
CA LEU A 367 1.20 -9.18 -21.26
C LEU A 367 1.35 -9.19 -19.73
N MET A 368 2.60 -9.20 -19.27
CA MET A 368 2.96 -9.28 -17.86
C MET A 368 3.98 -8.21 -17.49
N GLN A 369 3.59 -7.32 -16.57
CA GLN A 369 4.39 -6.17 -16.14
C GLN A 369 4.87 -6.34 -14.69
N MET A 370 6.10 -5.90 -14.43
CA MET A 370 6.63 -5.72 -13.08
C MET A 370 7.51 -4.47 -13.07
N LEU A 371 7.20 -3.50 -12.22
CA LEU A 371 7.97 -2.28 -12.03
C LEU A 371 8.37 -2.13 -10.55
N TYR A 372 9.51 -1.49 -10.29
CA TYR A 372 10.07 -1.26 -8.96
C TYR A 372 10.32 -2.54 -8.14
N ALA A 373 10.42 -3.68 -8.82
CA ALA A 373 10.61 -5.00 -8.23
C ALA A 373 11.34 -5.95 -9.17
N GLU A 374 11.88 -7.01 -8.59
CA GLU A 374 12.48 -8.13 -9.29
C GLU A 374 11.89 -9.45 -8.74
N PRO A 375 11.79 -10.51 -9.57
CA PRO A 375 11.49 -11.86 -9.06
C PRO A 375 12.56 -12.32 -8.07
N LEU A 376 12.24 -13.27 -7.19
CA LEU A 376 13.19 -13.91 -6.26
C LEU A 376 14.36 -14.57 -7.01
N THR A 377 15.52 -14.72 -6.37
CA THR A 377 16.67 -15.41 -6.97
C THR A 377 16.51 -16.93 -6.91
N PRO A 378 17.26 -17.72 -7.71
CA PRO A 378 17.31 -19.18 -7.55
C PRO A 378 17.65 -19.61 -6.12
N GLU A 379 18.58 -18.93 -5.45
CA GLU A 379 18.98 -19.24 -4.06
C GLU A 379 17.89 -18.90 -3.04
N GLN A 380 17.10 -17.85 -3.30
CA GLN A 380 15.92 -17.53 -2.50
C GLN A 380 14.83 -18.59 -2.68
N MET A 381 14.59 -19.07 -3.90
CA MET A 381 13.68 -20.19 -4.18
C MET A 381 14.16 -21.50 -3.54
N GLN A 382 15.47 -21.80 -3.58
CA GLN A 382 16.09 -22.95 -2.94
C GLN A 382 15.88 -22.93 -1.42
N LYS A 383 16.09 -21.76 -0.78
CA LYS A 383 15.84 -21.56 0.67
C LYS A 383 14.37 -21.73 1.03
N LEU A 384 13.45 -21.19 0.22
CA LEU A 384 12.02 -21.42 0.39
C LEU A 384 11.65 -22.89 0.16
N SER A 385 12.36 -23.64 -0.68
CA SER A 385 12.14 -25.08 -0.91
C SER A 385 12.64 -26.00 0.20
N THR A 386 13.28 -25.45 1.24
CA THR A 386 13.75 -26.21 2.41
C THR A 386 12.62 -26.29 3.44
N PRO A 387 12.16 -27.48 3.86
CA PRO A 387 11.16 -27.60 4.92
C PRO A 387 11.68 -27.03 6.24
N TYR A 388 10.80 -26.38 7.00
CA TYR A 388 11.09 -26.02 8.38
C TYR A 388 10.81 -27.22 9.31
N SER A 389 11.85 -27.70 9.98
CA SER A 389 11.72 -28.57 11.15
C SER A 389 11.97 -27.71 12.40
N PRO A 390 11.03 -27.67 13.37
CA PRO A 390 11.14 -26.84 14.58
C PRO A 390 12.21 -27.31 15.57
#